data_AF-A0A7S2F7T1-F1
#
_entry.id   AF-A0A7S2F7T1-F1
#
_cell.length_a   1.000
_cell.length_b   1.000
_cell.length_c   1.000
_cell.angle_alpha   90.00
_cell.angle_beta   90.00
_cell.angle_gamma   90.00
#
_symmetry.space_group_name_H-M   'P 1'
#
loop_
_entity.id
_entity.type
_entity.pdbx_description
1 polymer ?
#
loop_
_entity_poly.entity_id
_entity_poly.type
_entity_poly.pdbx_seq_one_letter_code
_entity_poly.pdbx_strand_id
1 'polypeptide(L)'
;MAALMVRTFSKSLYRGTETEEESNGSMAGYILKKGPKFYAQNRRRWFVLDSEACLLRYYENDTKEVELGVIDVHPQACTVYGSAFSDWAGHHQLSLATSQTSKGRGRIYELYFIAKVDEDTWWVALMA
;
A
#
# COMPACT_ATOMS: atom_id res chain seq x y z
N MET A 1 36.47 -3.68 -10.32
CA MET A 1 35.33 -4.43 -9.76
C MET A 1 35.32 -4.20 -8.26
N ALA A 2 34.36 -3.43 -7.75
CA ALA A 2 34.21 -3.16 -6.32
C ALA A 2 32.77 -3.52 -5.92
N ALA A 3 32.66 -4.36 -4.89
CA ALA A 3 31.42 -4.91 -4.39
C ALA A 3 30.79 -4.03 -3.30
N LEU A 4 29.46 -3.97 -3.34
CA LEU A 4 28.51 -4.05 -2.23
C LEU A 4 28.67 -3.12 -1.01
N MET A 5 27.71 -2.21 -0.85
CA MET A 5 27.18 -1.82 0.48
C MET A 5 25.68 -1.55 0.35
N VAL A 6 24.86 -2.58 0.55
CA VAL A 6 23.42 -2.40 0.79
C VAL A 6 23.27 -2.11 2.29
N ARG A 7 22.76 -0.91 2.59
CA ARG A 7 22.53 -0.44 3.95
C ARG A 7 21.33 -1.17 4.56
N THR A 8 21.58 -1.92 5.62
CA THR A 8 20.58 -2.45 6.54
C THR A 8 19.84 -1.30 7.23
N PHE A 9 18.51 -1.26 7.14
CA PHE A 9 17.67 -0.41 7.99
C PHE A 9 16.93 -1.24 9.05
N SER A 10 16.99 -0.69 10.26
CA SER A 10 16.61 -1.20 11.57
C SER A 10 15.23 -1.86 11.68
N LYS A 11 15.18 -3.10 12.21
CA LYS A 11 13.98 -3.75 12.75
C LYS A 11 13.47 -2.96 13.96
N SER A 12 12.31 -2.32 13.82
CA SER A 12 11.52 -1.82 14.95
C SER A 12 10.75 -2.98 15.58
N LEU A 13 10.82 -3.11 16.91
CA LEU A 13 10.19 -4.17 17.70
C LEU A 13 8.67 -4.24 17.49
N TYR A 14 8.21 -5.31 16.82
CA TYR A 14 6.89 -5.86 17.07
C TYR A 14 7.03 -7.36 17.36
N ARG A 15 6.71 -7.72 18.62
CA ARG A 15 6.68 -9.09 19.12
C ARG A 15 5.35 -9.71 18.68
N GLY A 16 5.41 -10.48 17.59
CA GLY A 16 4.33 -11.32 17.07
C GLY A 16 4.96 -12.54 16.41
N THR A 17 4.40 -13.71 16.68
CA THR A 17 4.95 -15.05 16.42
C THR A 17 5.33 -15.31 14.97
N GLU A 18 6.49 -15.93 14.81
CA GLU A 18 7.17 -16.29 13.55
C GLU A 18 6.39 -17.34 12.75
N THR A 19 6.04 -16.97 11.53
CA THR A 19 6.20 -17.81 10.33
C THR A 19 6.79 -16.90 9.26
N GLU A 20 8.11 -16.86 9.21
CA GLU A 20 8.90 -16.16 8.20
C GLU A 20 8.79 -16.92 6.86
N GLU A 21 7.77 -16.57 6.07
CA GLU A 21 7.93 -16.59 4.61
C GLU A 21 8.32 -15.17 4.18
N GLU A 22 9.61 -14.87 4.30
CA GLU A 22 10.22 -13.69 3.67
C GLU A 22 10.15 -13.87 2.14
N SER A 23 9.05 -13.43 1.53
CA SER A 23 9.01 -13.22 0.10
C SER A 23 9.77 -11.93 -0.23
N ASN A 24 10.97 -12.09 -0.78
CA ASN A 24 11.78 -11.05 -1.41
C ASN A 24 10.90 -9.96 -2.06
N GLY A 25 11.05 -8.71 -1.60
CA GLY A 25 10.47 -7.55 -2.28
C GLY A 25 9.00 -7.24 -2.00
N SER A 26 8.33 -7.90 -1.07
CA SER A 26 6.91 -7.65 -0.78
C SER A 26 6.69 -6.89 0.54
N MET A 27 6.03 -5.73 0.46
CA MET A 27 5.66 -4.89 1.61
C MET A 27 4.23 -5.23 2.06
N ALA A 28 3.98 -5.38 3.36
CA ALA A 28 2.64 -5.63 3.87
C ALA A 28 2.34 -4.81 5.12
N GLY A 29 1.08 -4.44 5.30
CA GLY A 29 0.67 -3.64 6.45
C GLY A 29 -0.79 -3.22 6.43
N TYR A 30 -1.26 -2.76 7.58
CA TYR A 30 -2.60 -2.18 7.69
C TYR A 30 -2.63 -0.74 7.19
N ILE A 31 -3.58 -0.44 6.31
CA ILE A 31 -3.83 0.90 5.78
C ILE A 31 -5.32 1.21 5.93
N LEU A 32 -5.66 2.47 6.20
CA LEU A 32 -7.05 2.94 6.17
C LEU A 32 -7.43 3.23 4.72
N LYS A 33 -8.38 2.49 4.17
CA LYS A 33 -8.87 2.69 2.81
C LYS A 33 -10.21 3.40 2.84
N LYS A 34 -10.40 4.41 1.99
CA LYS A 34 -11.72 5.05 1.83
C LYS A 34 -12.76 4.04 1.34
N GLY A 35 -13.93 4.11 1.96
CA GLY A 35 -15.10 3.36 1.51
C GLY A 35 -15.70 3.93 0.21
N PRO A 36 -16.57 3.18 -0.47
CA PRO A 36 -17.09 3.56 -1.79
C PRO A 36 -18.13 4.70 -1.79
N LYS A 37 -18.62 5.13 -0.62
CA LYS A 37 -19.62 6.21 -0.50
C LYS A 37 -19.01 7.41 0.21
N PHE A 38 -19.51 8.60 -0.09
CA PHE A 38 -19.06 9.86 0.53
C PHE A 38 -19.16 9.85 2.07
N TYR A 39 -20.18 9.19 2.62
CA TYR A 39 -20.36 8.98 4.07
C TYR A 39 -19.76 7.66 4.58
N ALA A 40 -19.09 6.89 3.72
CA ALA A 40 -18.51 5.63 4.15
C ALA A 40 -17.30 5.91 5.02
N GLN A 41 -17.31 5.34 6.23
CA GLN A 41 -16.17 5.36 7.12
C GLN A 41 -14.96 4.71 6.44
N ASN A 42 -13.79 5.30 6.66
CA ASN A 42 -12.51 4.70 6.31
C ASN A 42 -12.40 3.34 6.98
N ARG A 43 -12.01 2.31 6.22
CA ARG A 43 -11.90 0.94 6.72
C ARG A 43 -10.45 0.52 6.78
N ARG A 44 -10.03 0.00 7.93
CA ARG A 44 -8.73 -0.66 8.06
C ARG A 44 -8.73 -1.94 7.23
N ARG A 45 -7.70 -2.10 6.39
CA ARG A 45 -7.51 -3.25 5.49
C ARG A 45 -6.05 -3.67 5.50
N TRP A 46 -5.80 -4.97 5.38
CA TRP A 46 -4.46 -5.50 5.26
C TRP A 46 -4.03 -5.45 3.81
N PHE A 47 -2.99 -4.69 3.49
CA PHE A 47 -2.45 -4.57 2.15
C PHE A 47 -1.17 -5.39 2.01
N VAL A 48 -0.98 -5.97 0.83
CA VAL A 48 0.21 -6.69 0.43
C VAL A 48 0.61 -6.20 -0.96
N LEU A 49 1.76 -5.55 -1.04
CA LEU A 49 2.42 -5.16 -2.27
C LEU A 49 3.31 -6.31 -2.73
N ASP A 50 3.08 -6.74 -3.95
CA ASP A 50 3.88 -7.69 -4.70
C ASP A 50 4.61 -6.90 -5.78
N SER A 51 5.84 -6.50 -5.49
CA SER A 51 6.63 -5.60 -6.34
C SER A 51 7.03 -6.27 -7.66
N GLU A 52 7.24 -7.59 -7.66
CA GLU A 52 7.58 -8.34 -8.87
C GLU A 52 6.39 -8.41 -9.83
N ALA A 53 5.19 -8.69 -9.31
CA ALA A 53 3.98 -8.73 -10.13
C ALA A 53 3.39 -7.34 -10.41
N CYS A 54 3.88 -6.28 -9.76
CA CYS A 54 3.29 -4.94 -9.76
C CYS A 54 1.80 -4.95 -9.31
N LEU A 55 1.49 -5.77 -8.30
CA LEU A 55 0.13 -5.92 -7.78
C LEU A 55 0.04 -5.52 -6.31
N LEU A 56 -0.91 -4.65 -5.99
CA LEU A 56 -1.29 -4.33 -4.62
C LEU A 56 -2.62 -5.01 -4.29
N ARG A 57 -2.56 -6.03 -3.43
CA ARG A 57 -3.72 -6.80 -2.98
C ARG A 57 -4.16 -6.29 -1.62
N TYR A 58 -5.47 -6.32 -1.35
CA TYR A 58 -5.98 -6.01 -0.02
C TYR A 58 -7.03 -6.99 0.47
N TYR A 59 -6.96 -7.26 1.77
CA TYR A 59 -7.72 -8.28 2.46
C TYR A 59 -8.53 -7.64 3.60
N GLU A 60 -9.51 -8.40 4.11
CA GLU A 60 -10.25 -7.99 5.30
C GLU A 60 -9.33 -7.87 6.52
N ASN A 61 -8.40 -8.81 6.68
CA ASN A 61 -7.46 -8.97 7.80
C ASN A 61 -6.12 -9.56 7.33
N ASP A 62 -5.17 -9.67 8.25
CA ASP A 62 -3.81 -10.19 8.02
C ASP A 62 -3.73 -11.71 7.82
N THR A 63 -4.79 -12.47 8.12
CA THR A 63 -4.86 -13.90 7.81
C THR A 63 -4.99 -14.18 6.31
N LYS A 64 -5.27 -13.14 5.50
CA LYS A 64 -5.43 -13.19 4.04
C LYS A 64 -6.53 -14.17 3.57
N GLU A 65 -7.46 -14.53 4.45
CA GLU A 65 -8.55 -15.48 4.13
C GLU A 65 -9.52 -14.94 3.07
N VAL A 66 -9.77 -13.63 3.09
CA VAL A 66 -10.73 -12.96 2.20
C VAL A 66 -10.04 -11.84 1.43
N GLU A 67 -9.75 -12.08 0.14
CA GLU A 67 -9.29 -11.04 -0.78
C GLU A 67 -10.47 -10.14 -1.18
N LEU A 68 -10.31 -8.84 -0.96
CA LEU A 68 -11.34 -7.83 -1.25
C LEU A 68 -11.06 -7.03 -2.52
N GLY A 69 -9.85 -7.17 -3.09
CA GLY A 69 -9.51 -6.62 -4.39
C GLY A 69 -8.02 -6.58 -4.67
N VAL A 70 -7.73 -6.36 -5.95
CA VAL A 70 -6.39 -6.23 -6.51
C VAL A 70 -6.31 -4.92 -7.27
N ILE A 71 -5.18 -4.23 -7.14
CA ILE A 71 -4.87 -2.99 -7.83
C ILE A 71 -3.58 -3.24 -8.62
N ASP A 72 -3.65 -3.08 -9.93
CA ASP A 72 -2.46 -3.02 -10.77
C ASP A 72 -1.76 -1.69 -10.48
N VAL A 73 -0.54 -1.76 -9.94
CA VAL A 73 0.27 -0.59 -9.58
C VAL A 73 1.43 -0.39 -10.55
N HIS A 74 1.44 -1.07 -11.68
CA HIS A 74 2.44 -0.86 -12.71
C HIS A 74 2.41 0.62 -13.17
N PRO A 75 3.57 1.31 -13.34
CA PRO A 75 3.61 2.74 -13.66
C PRO A 75 2.86 3.18 -14.93
N GLN A 76 2.62 2.25 -15.85
CA GLN A 76 1.82 2.50 -17.06
C GLN A 76 0.30 2.34 -16.84
N ALA A 77 -0.09 1.62 -15.79
CA ALA A 77 -1.48 1.30 -15.46
C ALA A 77 -2.00 2.11 -14.27
N CYS A 78 -1.12 2.69 -13.46
CA CYS A 78 -1.47 3.42 -12.25
C CYS A 78 -0.59 4.66 -12.08
N THR A 79 -1.19 5.74 -11.59
CA THR A 79 -0.46 6.92 -11.12
C THR A 79 -0.67 7.09 -9.63
N VAL A 80 0.42 7.26 -8.89
CA VAL A 80 0.43 7.47 -7.45
C VAL A 80 0.56 8.96 -7.14
N TYR A 81 -0.30 9.48 -6.26
CA TYR A 81 -0.29 10.88 -5.81
C TYR A 81 -0.22 10.95 -4.28
N GLY A 82 0.72 11.72 -3.75
CA GLY A 82 0.78 12.06 -2.33
C GLY A 82 0.09 13.39 -2.08
N SER A 83 -0.51 13.55 -0.90
CA SER A 83 -0.99 14.86 -0.44
C SER A 83 0.10 15.53 0.38
N ALA A 84 0.40 16.80 0.09
CA ALA A 84 1.28 17.62 0.94
C ALA A 84 0.66 17.94 2.32
N PHE A 85 -0.66 17.77 2.45
CA PHE A 85 -1.43 18.12 3.63
C PHE A 85 -2.14 16.89 4.21
N SER A 86 -2.23 16.84 5.54
CA SER A 86 -3.08 15.88 6.22
C SER A 86 -4.56 16.23 6.06
N ASP A 87 -5.44 15.23 6.15
CA ASP A 87 -6.87 15.46 6.25
C ASP A 87 -7.26 16.17 7.57
N TRP A 88 -8.54 16.45 7.72
CA TRP A 88 -9.09 17.11 8.92
C TRP A 88 -8.94 16.28 10.21
N ALA A 89 -8.63 14.99 10.10
CA ALA A 89 -8.35 14.09 11.22
C ALA A 89 -6.84 13.88 11.44
N GLY A 90 -5.98 14.61 10.69
CA GLY A 90 -4.53 14.49 10.80
C GLY A 90 -3.95 13.27 10.06
N HIS A 91 -4.73 12.59 9.21
CA HIS A 91 -4.22 11.49 8.42
C HIS A 91 -3.51 11.96 7.16
N HIS A 92 -2.49 11.23 6.79
CA HIS A 92 -1.69 11.41 5.59
C HIS A 92 -2.30 10.62 4.43
N GLN A 93 -2.48 11.24 3.26
CA GLN A 93 -3.20 10.63 2.13
C GLN A 93 -2.29 10.28 0.97
N LEU A 94 -2.47 9.06 0.45
CA LEU A 94 -1.93 8.59 -0.83
C LEU A 94 -3.08 8.12 -1.73
N SER A 95 -3.09 8.58 -2.97
CA SER A 95 -4.13 8.26 -3.96
C SER A 95 -3.54 7.46 -5.11
N LEU A 96 -4.18 6.34 -5.46
CA LEU A 96 -3.82 5.50 -6.60
C LEU A 96 -4.89 5.65 -7.67
N ALA A 97 -4.58 6.28 -8.80
CA ALA A 97 -5.48 6.40 -9.93
C ALA A 97 -5.11 5.37 -11.00
N THR A 98 -5.99 4.40 -11.21
CA THR A 98 -5.79 3.38 -12.26
C THR A 98 -6.33 3.87 -13.59
N SER A 99 -5.60 3.55 -14.66
CA SER A 99 -5.99 3.83 -16.03
C SER A 99 -7.25 3.05 -16.41
N GLN A 100 -8.07 3.66 -17.25
CA GLN A 100 -9.20 2.96 -17.86
C GLN A 100 -8.66 1.86 -18.78
N THR A 101 -9.19 0.65 -18.63
CA THR A 101 -8.87 -0.49 -19.50
C THR A 101 -10.07 -0.83 -20.36
N SER A 102 -9.88 -1.67 -21.38
CA SER A 102 -10.98 -2.23 -22.18
C SER A 102 -12.00 -3.01 -21.32
N LYS A 103 -11.61 -3.43 -20.11
CA LYS A 103 -12.43 -4.24 -19.20
C LYS A 103 -13.13 -3.42 -18.10
N GLY A 104 -12.88 -2.12 -17.99
CA GLY A 104 -13.50 -1.30 -16.95
C GLY A 104 -13.00 0.13 -16.86
N ARG A 105 -13.78 0.97 -16.15
CA ARG A 105 -13.40 2.36 -15.88
C ARG A 105 -12.23 2.41 -14.88
N GLY A 106 -11.35 3.38 -15.09
CA GLY A 106 -10.31 3.73 -14.11
C GLY A 106 -10.93 4.09 -12.77
N ARG A 107 -10.21 3.80 -11.69
CA ARG A 107 -10.67 4.01 -10.31
C ARG A 107 -9.61 4.77 -9.53
N ILE A 108 -10.07 5.61 -8.61
CA ILE A 108 -9.19 6.26 -7.63
C ILE A 108 -9.37 5.53 -6.31
N TYR A 109 -8.26 5.06 -5.74
CA TYR A 109 -8.20 4.46 -4.42
C TYR A 109 -7.50 5.44 -3.48
N GLU A 110 -8.23 5.91 -2.46
CA GLU A 110 -7.69 6.80 -1.45
C GLU A 110 -7.29 5.99 -0.21
N LEU A 111 -6.02 6.09 0.13
CA LEU A 111 -5.36 5.42 1.24
C LEU A 111 -4.92 6.46 2.27
N TYR A 112 -5.14 6.17 3.55
CA TYR A 112 -4.87 7.06 4.66
C TYR A 112 -3.95 6.37 5.67
N PHE A 113 -2.99 7.15 6.18
CA PHE A 113 -1.99 6.73 7.16
C PHE A 113 -2.06 7.64 8.37
N ILE A 114 -1.86 7.08 9.56
CA ILE A 114 -1.84 7.86 10.80
C ILE A 114 -0.51 8.61 10.91
N ALA A 115 0.60 7.98 10.52
CA ALA A 115 1.92 8.59 10.58
C ALA A 115 2.45 8.91 9.18
N LYS A 116 3.09 10.08 9.01
CA LYS A 116 3.73 10.48 7.74
C LYS A 116 4.78 9.47 7.30
N VAL A 117 5.55 8.92 8.24
CA VAL A 117 6.60 7.93 7.94
C VAL A 117 6.04 6.68 7.27
N ASP A 118 4.82 6.26 7.64
CA ASP A 118 4.18 5.11 6.98
C ASP A 118 3.79 5.47 5.55
N GLU A 119 3.18 6.65 5.34
CA GLU A 119 2.87 7.15 4.00
C GLU A 119 4.12 7.22 3.11
N ASP A 120 5.22 7.77 3.63
CA ASP A 120 6.50 7.89 2.91
C ASP A 120 7.08 6.51 2.57
N THR A 121 7.00 5.55 3.50
CA THR A 121 7.48 4.19 3.28
C THR A 121 6.69 3.50 2.17
N TRP A 122 5.35 3.61 2.21
CA TRP A 122 4.47 3.07 1.18
C TRP A 122 4.65 3.79 -0.16
N TRP A 123 4.85 5.11 -0.17
CA TRP A 123 5.15 5.88 -1.37
C TRP A 123 6.41 5.36 -2.07
N VAL A 124 7.50 5.19 -1.32
CA VAL A 124 8.76 4.68 -1.87
C VAL A 124 8.59 3.28 -2.42
N ALA A 125 7.87 2.40 -1.71
CA ALA A 125 7.63 1.03 -2.14
C ALA A 125 6.78 0.94 -3.42
N LEU A 126 5.75 1.80 -3.56
CA LEU A 126 4.87 1.82 -4.73
C LEU A 126 5.51 2.46 -5.98
N MET A 127 6.60 3.21 -5.79
CA MET A 127 7.33 3.91 -6.86
C MET A 127 8.66 3.23 -7.25
N ALA A 128 9.02 2.13 -6.58
CA ALA A 128 10.24 1.36 -6.84
C ALA A 128 10.10 0.48 -8.09
#